data_AF-A0A0J7MQ15-F1
#
_entry.id   AF-A0A0J7MQ15-F1
#
_cell.length_a   1.000
_cell.length_b   1.000
_cell.length_c   1.000
_cell.angle_alpha   90.00
_cell.angle_beta   90.00
_cell.angle_gamma   90.00
#
_symmetry.space_group_name_H-M   'P 1'
#
loop_
_entity.id
_entity.type
_entity.pdbx_description
1 polymer ?
#
loop_
_entity_poly.entity_id
_entity_poly.type
_entity_poly.pdbx_seq_one_letter_code
_entity_poly.pdbx_strand_id
1 'polypeptide(L)'
;FHCCGVRDYTDWFQIEAWPEEDRVPDSCCMQRERYCGRLDPEGRNKELWYKEGCATAIQMWLVTRLHVVGTVGLVVAFLQLFGQVASMILFCTVRHKRSSHTYKSYDTTNT
;
A
#
# COMPACT_ATOMS: atom_id res chain seq x y z
N PHE A 1 11.18 -8.71 0.32
CA PHE A 1 11.95 -8.06 1.39
C PHE A 1 12.90 -9.02 2.09
N HIS A 2 12.72 -10.36 2.03
CA HIS A 2 13.70 -11.32 2.56
C HIS A 2 14.09 -10.99 4.01
N CYS A 3 13.06 -10.78 4.84
CA CYS A 3 13.16 -10.31 6.22
C CYS A 3 12.32 -11.21 7.13
N CYS A 4 12.55 -11.14 8.44
CA CYS A 4 11.76 -11.85 9.45
C CYS A 4 11.58 -11.00 10.70
N GLY A 5 10.34 -10.96 11.20
CA GLY A 5 9.97 -10.15 12.36
C GLY A 5 9.97 -8.65 12.08
N VAL A 6 9.67 -7.86 13.09
CA VAL A 6 9.65 -6.39 13.00
C VAL A 6 11.08 -5.87 13.07
N ARG A 7 11.80 -6.21 14.14
CA ARG A 7 13.20 -5.85 14.40
C ARG A 7 14.15 -6.94 13.94
N ASP A 8 13.81 -8.19 14.23
CA ASP A 8 14.54 -9.39 13.79
C ASP A 8 13.69 -10.65 14.01
N TYR A 9 14.23 -11.80 13.62
CA TYR A 9 13.54 -13.09 13.70
C TYR A 9 13.15 -13.54 15.12
N THR A 10 13.82 -13.03 16.16
CA THR A 10 13.53 -13.38 17.56
C THR A 10 12.22 -12.78 18.05
N ASP A 11 11.63 -11.82 17.33
CA ASP A 11 10.29 -11.31 17.59
C ASP A 11 9.21 -12.42 17.55
N TRP A 12 9.52 -13.55 16.93
CA TRP A 12 8.63 -14.71 16.87
C TRP A 12 8.84 -15.71 18.01
N PHE A 13 9.88 -15.57 18.83
CA PHE A 13 10.15 -16.54 19.89
C PHE A 13 9.13 -16.41 21.01
N GLN A 14 8.63 -17.56 21.48
CA GLN A 14 7.75 -17.65 22.65
C GLN A 14 6.50 -16.75 22.59
N ILE A 15 5.97 -16.52 21.39
CA ILE A 15 4.71 -15.78 21.20
C ILE A 15 3.51 -16.63 21.63
N GLU A 16 2.34 -16.01 21.80
CA GLU A 16 1.11 -16.70 22.25
C GLU A 16 0.73 -17.93 21.42
N ALA A 17 1.08 -17.96 20.13
CA ALA A 17 0.81 -19.09 19.25
C ALA A 17 1.71 -20.31 19.50
N TRP A 18 2.88 -20.12 20.13
CA TRP A 18 3.83 -21.17 20.50
C TRP A 18 4.70 -20.73 21.69
N PRO A 19 4.13 -20.66 22.90
CA PRO A 19 4.77 -20.00 24.05
C PRO A 19 6.07 -20.68 24.53
N GLU A 20 6.26 -21.96 24.20
CA GLU A 20 7.43 -22.74 24.62
C GLU A 20 8.41 -23.06 23.47
N GLU A 21 8.20 -22.49 22.28
CA GLU A 21 9.05 -22.78 21.11
C GLU A 21 9.81 -21.53 20.61
N ASP A 22 11.12 -21.66 20.44
CA ASP A 22 11.98 -20.66 19.78
C ASP A 22 11.93 -20.80 18.26
N ARG A 23 10.76 -20.61 17.67
CA ARG A 23 10.53 -20.84 16.23
C ARG A 23 10.07 -19.60 15.49
N VAL A 24 10.21 -19.65 14.16
CA VAL A 24 9.68 -18.64 13.23
C VAL A 24 8.61 -19.25 12.31
N PRO A 25 7.78 -18.43 11.64
CA PRO A 25 6.94 -18.91 10.54
C PRO A 25 7.76 -19.38 9.34
N ASP A 26 7.26 -20.34 8.56
CA ASP A 26 7.98 -20.86 7.37
C ASP A 26 8.27 -19.77 6.31
N SER A 27 7.52 -18.67 6.30
CA SER A 27 7.80 -17.51 5.43
C SER A 27 9.09 -16.77 5.77
N CYS A 28 9.66 -16.99 6.96
CA CYS A 28 10.93 -16.41 7.39
C CYS A 28 12.16 -17.19 6.90
N CYS A 29 11.96 -18.35 6.26
CA CYS A 29 13.07 -19.15 5.77
C CYS A 29 13.57 -18.67 4.41
N MET A 30 14.88 -18.75 4.21
CA MET A 30 15.52 -18.42 2.93
C MET A 30 15.12 -19.37 1.82
N GLN A 31 15.01 -20.65 2.15
CA GLN A 31 14.52 -21.70 1.28
C GLN A 31 13.09 -22.05 1.67
N ARG A 32 12.24 -22.21 0.65
CA ARG A 32 10.82 -22.44 0.85
C ARG A 32 10.58 -23.93 1.09
N GLU A 33 10.87 -24.36 2.30
CA GLU A 33 10.67 -25.72 2.77
C GLU A 33 9.59 -25.76 3.85
N ARG A 34 8.85 -26.87 3.91
CA ARG A 34 7.79 -27.03 4.89
C ARG A 34 8.42 -27.27 6.27
N TYR A 35 7.94 -26.56 7.28
CA TYR A 35 8.42 -26.65 8.67
C TYR A 35 9.86 -26.20 8.92
N CYS A 36 10.47 -25.46 8.00
CA CYS A 36 11.82 -24.92 8.15
C CYS A 36 11.96 -23.95 9.34
N GLY A 37 10.85 -23.35 9.81
CA GLY A 37 10.86 -22.39 10.90
C GLY A 37 10.94 -23.00 12.30
N ARG A 38 10.72 -24.32 12.43
CA ARG A 38 10.85 -25.06 13.71
C ARG A 38 12.28 -25.54 13.88
N LEU A 39 12.89 -25.39 15.05
CA LEU A 39 14.24 -25.92 15.29
C LEU A 39 14.34 -27.39 14.87
N ASP A 40 15.38 -27.70 14.10
CA ASP A 40 15.80 -29.08 13.92
C ASP A 40 16.50 -29.58 15.20
N PRO A 41 16.64 -30.90 15.40
CA PRO A 41 17.24 -31.46 16.62
C PRO A 41 18.66 -30.97 16.91
N GLU A 42 19.38 -30.49 15.88
CA GLU A 42 20.74 -29.96 15.97
C GLU A 42 20.79 -28.42 15.98
N GLY A 43 19.64 -27.73 15.87
CA GLY A 43 19.52 -26.27 15.90
C GLY A 43 20.18 -25.53 14.72
N ARG A 44 20.58 -26.24 13.67
CA ARG A 44 21.29 -25.71 12.49
C ARG A 44 20.41 -24.86 11.59
N ASN A 45 19.10 -25.11 11.59
CA ASN A 45 18.19 -24.37 10.71
C ASN A 45 18.06 -22.89 11.04
N LYS A 46 18.48 -22.45 12.24
CA LYS A 46 18.55 -21.02 12.60
C LYS A 46 19.35 -20.20 11.60
N GLU A 47 20.37 -20.78 10.95
CA GLU A 47 21.18 -20.09 9.94
C GLU A 47 20.42 -19.83 8.63
N LEU A 48 19.38 -20.61 8.36
CA LEU A 48 18.56 -20.54 7.15
C LEU A 48 17.38 -19.58 7.26
N TRP A 49 17.29 -18.81 8.36
CA TRP A 49 16.23 -17.81 8.57
C TRP A 49 16.73 -16.42 8.23
N TYR A 50 15.86 -15.58 7.65
CA TYR A 50 16.17 -14.18 7.45
C TYR A 50 16.43 -13.48 8.78
N LYS A 51 17.58 -12.81 8.87
CA LYS A 51 18.02 -12.12 10.11
C LYS A 51 17.60 -10.66 10.14
N GLU A 52 17.39 -10.06 8.98
CA GLU A 52 16.98 -8.67 8.86
C GLU A 52 15.51 -8.50 9.27
N GLY A 53 15.23 -7.51 10.12
CA GLY A 53 13.87 -7.11 10.47
C GLY A 53 13.14 -6.42 9.32
N CYS A 54 11.84 -6.71 9.20
CA CYS A 54 11.04 -6.17 8.11
C CYS A 54 10.80 -4.66 8.22
N ALA A 55 10.81 -4.07 9.42
CA ALA A 55 10.67 -2.62 9.58
C ALA A 55 11.82 -1.88 8.88
N THR A 56 13.07 -2.30 9.15
CA THR A 56 14.26 -1.72 8.54
C THR A 56 14.28 -1.95 7.02
N ALA A 57 13.96 -3.16 6.56
CA ALA A 57 13.93 -3.49 5.13
C ALA A 57 12.93 -2.62 4.35
N ILE A 58 11.73 -2.41 4.90
CA ILE A 58 10.68 -1.57 4.30
C ILE A 58 11.11 -0.09 4.34
N GLN A 59 11.64 0.38 5.47
CA GLN A 59 12.11 1.76 5.61
C GLN A 59 13.21 2.08 4.58
N MET A 60 14.19 1.20 4.44
CA MET A 60 15.26 1.37 3.45
C MET A 60 14.71 1.39 2.03
N TRP A 61 13.81 0.48 1.68
CA TRP A 61 13.14 0.49 0.38
C TRP A 61 12.41 1.80 0.12
N LEU A 62 11.67 2.31 1.12
CA LEU A 62 10.90 3.53 1.00
C LEU A 62 11.81 4.74 0.83
N VAL A 63 12.88 4.88 1.61
CA VAL A 63 13.84 5.99 1.50
C VAL A 63 14.54 5.97 0.15
N THR A 64 15.00 4.80 -0.31
CA THR A 64 15.66 4.67 -1.63
C THR A 64 14.72 4.98 -2.79
N ARG A 65 13.42 4.65 -2.67
CA ARG A 65 12.42 4.81 -3.73
C ARG A 65 11.44 5.96 -3.49
N LEU A 66 11.74 6.85 -2.54
CA LEU A 66 10.86 7.95 -2.17
C LEU A 66 10.53 8.85 -3.36
N HIS A 67 11.50 9.05 -4.26
CA HIS A 67 11.33 9.81 -5.49
C HIS A 67 10.24 9.21 -6.40
N VAL A 68 10.21 7.88 -6.58
CA VAL A 68 9.18 7.20 -7.38
C VAL A 68 7.80 7.37 -6.75
N VAL A 69 7.68 7.13 -5.44
CA VAL A 69 6.41 7.29 -4.71
C VAL A 69 5.92 8.74 -4.79
N GLY A 70 6.83 9.70 -4.60
CA GLY A 70 6.55 11.13 -4.71
C GLY A 70 6.06 11.54 -6.10
N THR A 71 6.73 11.08 -7.16
CA THR A 71 6.32 11.37 -8.54
C THR A 71 4.94 10.78 -8.85
N VAL A 72 4.66 9.53 -8.47
CA VAL A 72 3.34 8.92 -8.66
C VAL A 72 2.27 9.70 -7.92
N GLY A 73 2.52 10.06 -6.66
CA GLY A 73 1.59 10.88 -5.87
C GLY A 73 1.31 12.25 -6.49
N LEU A 74 2.35 12.92 -7.00
CA LEU A 74 2.24 14.20 -7.67
C LEU A 74 1.38 14.10 -8.95
N VAL A 75 1.62 13.08 -9.79
CA VAL A 75 0.84 12.85 -11.02
C VAL A 75 -0.63 12.61 -10.69
N VAL A 76 -0.93 11.76 -9.71
CA VAL A 76 -2.30 11.49 -9.27
C VAL A 76 -2.97 12.77 -8.76
N ALA A 77 -2.27 13.58 -7.95
CA ALA A 77 -2.79 14.85 -7.47
C ALA A 77 -3.11 15.82 -8.61
N PHE A 78 -2.23 15.94 -9.60
CA PHE A 78 -2.49 16.76 -10.79
C PHE A 78 -3.73 16.29 -11.56
N LEU A 79 -3.81 15.00 -11.89
CA LEU A 79 -4.97 14.44 -12.60
C LEU A 79 -6.27 14.66 -11.82
N GLN A 80 -6.23 14.51 -10.50
CA GLN A 80 -7.38 14.75 -9.63
C GLN A 80 -7.82 16.22 -9.65
N LEU A 81 -6.88 17.17 -9.59
CA LEU A 81 -7.18 18.60 -9.65
C LEU A 81 -7.79 18.98 -11.00
N PHE A 82 -7.20 18.53 -12.11
CA PHE A 82 -7.74 18.76 -13.45
C PHE A 82 -9.14 18.15 -13.60
N GLY A 83 -9.35 16.93 -13.08
CA GLY A 83 -10.66 16.28 -13.07
C GLY A 83 -11.72 17.09 -12.32
N GLN A 84 -11.37 17.65 -11.15
CA GLN A 84 -12.28 18.49 -10.37
C GLN A 84 -12.61 19.81 -11.09
N VAL A 85 -11.62 20.48 -11.67
CA VAL A 85 -11.83 21.72 -12.44
C VAL A 85 -12.70 21.46 -13.66
N ALA A 86 -12.40 20.40 -14.42
CA ALA A 86 -13.20 20.02 -15.59
C ALA A 86 -14.64 19.67 -15.22
N SER A 87 -14.85 18.94 -14.12
CA SER A 87 -16.18 18.63 -13.59
C SER A 87 -16.98 19.90 -13.24
N MET A 88 -16.34 20.86 -12.57
CA MET A 88 -16.97 22.14 -12.22
C MET A 88 -17.32 22.95 -13.47
N ILE A 89 -16.41 23.05 -14.44
CA ILE A 89 -16.67 23.73 -15.72
C ILE A 89 -17.86 23.07 -16.43
N LEU A 90 -17.84 21.74 -16.57
CA LEU A 90 -18.92 20.99 -17.22
C LEU A 90 -20.26 21.26 -16.53
N PHE A 91 -20.30 21.18 -15.19
CA PHE A 91 -21.52 21.43 -14.42
C PHE A 91 -22.05 22.85 -14.62
N CYS A 92 -21.19 23.86 -14.54
CA CYS A 92 -21.56 25.26 -14.78
C CYS A 92 -22.07 25.48 -16.21
N THR A 93 -21.38 24.94 -17.22
CA THR A 93 -21.77 25.07 -18.62
C THR A 93 -23.12 24.39 -18.91
N VAL A 94 -23.33 23.18 -18.39
CA VAL A 94 -24.60 22.44 -18.55
C VAL A 94 -25.75 23.20 -17.88
N ARG A 95 -25.54 23.70 -16.66
CA ARG A 95 -26.55 24.51 -15.96
C ARG A 95 -26.88 25.79 -16.71
N HIS A 96 -25.87 26.53 -17.19
CA HIS A 96 -26.08 27.74 -17.96
C HIS A 96 -26.87 27.47 -19.25
N LYS A 97 -26.48 26.43 -20.00
CA LYS A 97 -27.18 26.03 -21.23
C LYS A 97 -28.63 25.64 -20.95
N ARG A 98 -28.89 24.90 -19.87
CA ARG A 98 -30.26 24.53 -19.44
C ARG A 98 -31.09 25.77 -19.09
N SER A 99 -30.58 26.68 -18.27
CA SER A 99 -31.28 27.92 -17.90
C SER A 99 -31.59 28.81 -19.12
N SER A 100 -30.63 28.97 -20.03
CA SER A 100 -30.83 29.74 -21.27
C SER A 100 -31.89 29.13 -22.18
N HIS A 101 -31.93 27.80 -22.31
CA HIS A 101 -32.95 27.11 -23.09
C HIS A 101 -34.35 27.26 -22.46
N THR A 102 -34.45 27.14 -21.14
CA THR A 102 -35.71 27.37 -20.42
C THR A 102 -36.21 28.80 -20.61
N TYR A 103 -35.34 29.82 -20.50
CA TYR A 103 -35.71 31.21 -20.72
C TYR A 103 -36.30 31.45 -22.13
N LYS A 104 -35.66 30.93 -23.18
CA LYS A 104 -36.17 31.04 -24.57
C LYS A 104 -37.53 30.37 -24.75
N SER A 105 -37.80 29.27 -24.04
CA SER A 105 -39.09 28.59 -24.10
C SER A 105 -40.22 29.44 -23.50
N TYR A 106 -39.98 30.15 -22.39
CA TYR A 106 -40.96 31.04 -21.77
C TYR A 106 -41.26 32.25 -22.66
N ASP A 107 -40.24 32.81 -23.30
CA ASP A 107 -40.37 33.99 -24.18
C ASP A 107 -41.23 33.66 -25.41
N THR A 108 -41.03 32.49 -26.01
CA THR A 108 -41.80 32.03 -27.18
C THR A 108 -43.27 31.76 -26.87
N THR A 109 -43.62 31.49 -25.61
CA THR A 109 -45.01 31.25 -25.19
C THR A 109 -45.77 32.52 -24.78
N ASN A 110 -45.10 33.67 -24.66
CA ASN A 110 -45.69 34.93 -24.18
C ASN A 110 -45.95 35.96 -25.31
N THR A 111 -45.78 35.59 -26.57
CA THR A 111 -46.22 36.33 -27.77
C THR A 111 -47.34 35.59 -28.47
#